data_AF-A0AAU6WJK3-F1
#
_entry.id   AF-A0AAU6WJK3-F1
#
_cell.length_a   1.000
_cell.length_b   1.000
_cell.length_c   1.000
_cell.angle_alpha   90.00
_cell.angle_beta   90.00
_cell.angle_gamma   90.00
#
_symmetry.space_group_name_H-M   'P 1'
#
loop_
_entity.id
_entity.type
_entity.pdbx_description
1 polymer ?
#
loop_
_entity_poly.entity_id
_entity_poly.type
_entity_poly.pdbx_seq_one_letter_code
_entity_poly.pdbx_strand_id
1 'polypeptide(L)'
;MKKLLVVLFISIINFLFAGNEPYVKITVARDGSGDFTSIQKAVNSIRDLGPAEALVFIRSGIYEEKVVIPSSKHKITLEGENKETTIITNNDFSGKADAFNEKMTTFNSYTLLVMGDDITIRNLTVRNSSCNERQGFPFMWKATVSS
;
A
#
# COMPACT_ATOMS: atom_id res chain seq x y z
N MET A 1 12.04 -27.82 41.02
CA MET A 1 12.81 -26.66 40.51
C MET A 1 13.07 -26.72 39.01
N LYS A 2 13.58 -27.84 38.43
CA LYS A 2 13.84 -27.95 36.98
C LYS A 2 12.61 -27.71 36.08
N LYS A 3 11.43 -28.26 36.46
CA LYS A 3 10.17 -28.06 35.71
C LYS A 3 9.68 -26.60 35.72
N LEU A 4 9.94 -25.86 36.82
CA LEU A 4 9.56 -24.45 36.94
C LEU A 4 10.43 -23.57 36.02
N LEU A 5 11.72 -23.89 35.94
CA LEU A 5 12.68 -23.22 35.06
C LEU A 5 12.34 -23.43 33.58
N VAL A 6 11.88 -24.64 33.20
CA VAL A 6 11.42 -24.95 31.83
C VAL A 6 10.16 -24.15 31.47
N VAL A 7 9.19 -24.03 32.38
CA VAL A 7 7.97 -23.22 32.14
C VAL A 7 8.30 -21.74 32.00
N LEU A 8 9.21 -21.22 32.83
CA LEU A 8 9.67 -19.82 32.73
C LEU A 8 10.36 -19.56 31.38
N PHE A 9 11.18 -20.51 30.91
CA PHE A 9 11.89 -20.41 29.63
C PHE A 9 10.92 -20.44 28.44
N ILE A 10 9.89 -21.31 28.49
CA ILE A 10 8.82 -21.35 27.47
C ILE A 10 8.04 -20.02 27.45
N SER A 11 7.75 -19.44 28.62
CA SER A 11 7.03 -18.17 28.70
C SER A 11 7.84 -16.99 28.14
N ILE A 12 9.16 -16.94 28.38
CA ILE A 12 10.07 -15.94 27.80
C ILE A 12 10.15 -16.09 26.28
N ILE A 13 10.23 -17.33 25.77
CA ILE A 13 10.23 -17.60 24.33
C ILE A 13 8.95 -17.06 23.68
N ASN A 14 7.78 -17.31 24.27
CA ASN A 14 6.52 -16.78 23.73
C ASN A 14 6.49 -15.24 23.71
N PHE A 15 7.09 -14.58 24.69
CA PHE A 15 7.18 -13.11 24.72
C PHE A 15 8.13 -12.55 23.65
N LEU A 16 9.21 -13.26 23.35
CA LEU A 16 10.16 -12.89 22.30
C LEU A 16 9.60 -13.07 20.88
N PHE A 17 8.60 -13.94 20.71
CA PHE A 17 7.90 -14.17 19.45
C PHE A 17 6.57 -13.42 19.30
N ALA A 18 6.25 -12.49 20.22
CA ALA A 18 5.08 -11.63 20.07
C ALA A 18 5.35 -10.59 18.97
N GLY A 19 5.01 -10.94 17.73
CA GLY A 19 5.03 -10.02 16.59
C GLY A 19 3.96 -8.94 16.73
N ASN A 20 4.20 -7.76 16.14
CA ASN A 20 3.18 -6.74 16.00
C ASN A 20 2.21 -7.16 14.89
N GLU A 21 1.13 -7.86 15.26
CA GLU A 21 0.06 -8.17 14.31
C GLU A 21 -0.62 -6.86 13.83
N PRO A 22 -0.97 -6.76 12.54
CA PRO A 22 -1.70 -5.61 12.04
C PRO A 22 -3.06 -5.52 12.74
N TYR A 23 -3.45 -4.32 13.19
CA TYR A 23 -4.74 -4.14 13.88
C TYR A 23 -5.93 -4.30 12.94
N VAL A 24 -5.69 -4.13 11.63
CA VAL A 24 -6.67 -4.35 10.58
C VAL A 24 -5.99 -4.97 9.38
N LYS A 25 -6.65 -5.97 8.79
CA LYS A 25 -6.29 -6.55 7.50
C LYS A 25 -7.45 -6.37 6.54
N ILE A 26 -7.20 -5.71 5.42
CA ILE A 26 -8.17 -5.42 4.37
C ILE A 26 -7.72 -6.13 3.10
N THR A 27 -8.62 -6.90 2.49
CA THR A 27 -8.38 -7.58 1.22
C THR A 27 -9.01 -6.81 0.07
N VAL A 28 -8.23 -6.55 -0.97
CA VAL A 28 -8.69 -5.94 -2.21
C VAL A 28 -8.66 -7.00 -3.31
N ALA A 29 -9.80 -7.21 -3.97
CA ALA A 29 -9.90 -8.13 -5.09
C ALA A 29 -10.91 -7.64 -6.13
N ARG A 30 -10.48 -7.56 -7.40
CA ARG A 30 -11.32 -7.08 -8.52
C ARG A 30 -12.53 -7.96 -8.82
N ASP A 31 -12.43 -9.26 -8.52
CA ASP A 31 -13.49 -10.25 -8.72
C ASP A 31 -14.61 -10.16 -7.66
N GLY A 32 -14.46 -9.28 -6.67
CA GLY A 32 -15.43 -9.10 -5.57
C GLY A 32 -15.26 -10.10 -4.43
N SER A 33 -14.21 -10.93 -4.45
CA SER A 33 -13.94 -11.90 -3.38
C SER A 33 -13.24 -11.31 -2.14
N GLY A 34 -12.92 -10.01 -2.16
CA GLY A 34 -12.30 -9.26 -1.07
C GLY A 34 -13.26 -8.26 -0.44
N ASP A 35 -12.77 -7.52 0.57
CA ASP A 35 -13.52 -6.46 1.26
C ASP A 35 -13.80 -5.25 0.35
N PHE A 36 -12.88 -4.96 -0.56
CA PHE A 36 -13.00 -3.90 -1.54
C PHE A 36 -12.60 -4.36 -2.95
N THR A 37 -13.14 -3.70 -3.95
CA THR A 37 -12.74 -3.87 -5.36
C THR A 37 -11.73 -2.82 -5.85
N SER A 38 -11.45 -1.79 -5.04
CA SER A 38 -10.54 -0.68 -5.34
C SER A 38 -9.59 -0.42 -4.17
N ILE A 39 -8.33 -0.15 -4.49
CA ILE A 39 -7.26 0.15 -3.54
C ILE A 39 -7.52 1.48 -2.85
N GLN A 40 -7.95 2.52 -3.57
CA GLN A 40 -8.26 3.82 -2.95
C GLN A 40 -9.38 3.72 -1.92
N LYS A 41 -10.42 2.92 -2.20
CA LYS A 41 -11.52 2.70 -1.24
C LYS A 41 -11.02 1.98 0.02
N ALA A 42 -10.13 1.00 -0.14
CA ALA A 42 -9.49 0.33 0.99
C ALA A 42 -8.62 1.28 1.81
N VAL A 43 -7.81 2.14 1.17
CA VAL A 43 -7.02 3.15 1.89
C VAL A 43 -7.92 4.12 2.64
N ASN A 44 -9.02 4.56 2.03
CA ASN A 44 -9.96 5.51 2.65
C ASN A 44 -10.69 4.93 3.87
N SER A 45 -10.93 3.61 3.91
CA SER A 45 -11.62 2.98 5.03
C SER A 45 -10.73 2.77 6.26
N ILE A 46 -9.40 2.88 6.10
CA ILE A 46 -8.45 2.83 7.22
C ILE A 46 -8.66 4.07 8.10
N ARG A 47 -8.77 3.85 9.41
CA ARG A 47 -8.89 4.93 10.39
C ARG A 47 -7.66 5.85 10.36
N ASP A 48 -7.91 7.15 10.38
CA ASP A 48 -6.83 8.14 10.54
C ASP A 48 -6.16 7.97 11.90
N LEU A 49 -4.85 8.19 11.93
CA LEU A 49 -4.01 7.97 13.10
C LEU A 49 -4.23 6.61 13.80
N GLY A 50 -4.13 5.51 13.04
CA GLY A 50 -4.34 4.14 13.53
C GLY A 50 -3.44 3.75 14.72
N PRO A 51 -3.86 2.78 15.56
CA PRO A 51 -3.12 2.42 16.77
C PRO A 51 -1.85 1.59 16.46
N ALA A 52 -1.83 0.90 15.32
CA ALA A 52 -0.76 0.00 14.88
C ALA A 52 -0.77 -0.11 13.34
N GLU A 53 -0.12 -1.13 12.78
CA GLU A 53 -0.07 -1.38 11.33
C GLU A 53 -1.44 -1.72 10.74
N ALA A 54 -1.80 -1.11 9.62
CA ALA A 54 -2.92 -1.51 8.77
C ALA A 54 -2.40 -2.21 7.51
N LEU A 55 -2.77 -3.47 7.33
CA LEU A 55 -2.36 -4.27 6.17
C LEU A 55 -3.44 -4.24 5.09
N VAL A 56 -3.10 -3.76 3.90
CA VAL A 56 -3.93 -3.84 2.69
C VAL A 56 -3.34 -4.90 1.78
N PHE A 57 -3.96 -6.07 1.75
CA PHE A 57 -3.59 -7.18 0.88
C PHE A 57 -4.32 -7.08 -0.45
N ILE A 58 -3.58 -7.04 -1.56
CA ILE A 58 -4.09 -6.77 -2.90
C ILE A 58 -3.91 -8.01 -3.77
N ARG A 59 -5.01 -8.67 -4.11
CA ARG A 59 -4.99 -9.85 -5.00
C ARG A 59 -4.49 -9.49 -6.39
N SER A 60 -3.98 -10.50 -7.08
CA SER A 60 -3.53 -10.44 -8.46
C SER A 60 -4.57 -9.77 -9.35
N GLY A 61 -4.12 -8.85 -10.18
CA GLY A 61 -4.99 -8.04 -11.02
C GLY A 61 -4.34 -6.72 -11.41
N ILE A 62 -4.87 -6.14 -12.49
CA ILE A 62 -4.49 -4.81 -12.94
C ILE A 62 -5.48 -3.82 -12.32
N TYR A 63 -5.02 -2.87 -11.53
CA TYR A 63 -5.84 -1.86 -10.86
C TYR A 63 -5.63 -0.53 -11.57
N GLU A 64 -6.61 -0.13 -12.39
CA GLU A 64 -6.59 1.13 -13.13
C GLU A 64 -7.14 2.26 -12.27
N GLU A 65 -6.33 2.74 -11.33
CA GLU A 65 -6.74 3.78 -10.39
C GLU A 65 -5.57 4.65 -9.92
N LYS A 66 -5.92 5.85 -9.46
CA LYS A 66 -5.00 6.79 -8.83
C LYS A 66 -5.10 6.63 -7.32
N VAL A 67 -3.98 6.27 -6.68
CA VAL A 67 -3.94 6.01 -5.24
C VAL A 67 -3.25 7.16 -4.50
N VAL A 68 -3.88 7.65 -3.44
CA VAL A 68 -3.36 8.67 -2.53
C VAL A 68 -3.45 8.16 -1.11
N ILE A 69 -2.31 8.12 -0.43
CA ILE A 69 -2.21 7.91 1.01
C ILE A 69 -1.98 9.30 1.64
N PRO A 70 -3.00 9.93 2.24
CA PRO A 70 -2.87 11.26 2.83
C PRO A 70 -1.98 11.24 4.08
N SER A 71 -1.48 12.41 4.47
CA SER A 71 -0.60 12.56 5.64
C SER A 71 -1.26 12.24 6.99
N SER A 72 -2.60 12.18 7.04
CA SER A 72 -3.35 11.76 8.24
C SER A 72 -3.27 10.26 8.52
N LYS A 73 -2.80 9.46 7.54
CA LYS A 73 -2.66 8.02 7.66
C LYS A 73 -1.19 7.64 7.87
N HIS A 74 -0.96 6.67 8.74
CA HIS A 74 0.37 6.16 9.05
C HIS A 74 0.38 4.65 9.25
N LYS A 75 1.56 4.03 9.17
CA LYS A 75 1.77 2.59 9.37
C LYS A 75 0.88 1.73 8.47
N ILE A 76 0.78 2.08 7.19
CA ILE A 76 0.03 1.28 6.20
C ILE A 76 1.02 0.45 5.41
N THR A 77 0.70 -0.84 5.28
CA THR A 77 1.38 -1.75 4.37
C THR A 77 0.47 -2.08 3.20
N LEU A 78 0.89 -1.71 1.99
CA LEU A 78 0.30 -2.23 0.75
C LEU A 78 1.09 -3.46 0.32
N GLU A 79 0.45 -4.63 0.35
CA GLU A 79 1.07 -5.89 -0.02
C GLU A 79 0.30 -6.53 -1.17
N GLY A 80 0.97 -6.68 -2.32
CA GLY A 80 0.40 -7.46 -3.41
C GLY A 80 0.56 -8.96 -3.19
N GLU A 81 -0.36 -9.73 -3.78
CA GLU A 81 -0.26 -11.18 -3.83
C GLU A 81 0.97 -11.64 -4.63
N ASN A 82 1.28 -10.96 -5.74
CA ASN A 82 2.48 -11.19 -6.53
C ASN A 82 2.87 -9.94 -7.32
N LYS A 83 4.18 -9.64 -7.36
CA LYS A 83 4.74 -8.46 -8.02
C LYS A 83 4.44 -8.39 -9.52
N GLU A 84 4.39 -9.51 -10.21
CA GLU A 84 4.21 -9.61 -11.65
C GLU A 84 2.75 -9.48 -12.08
N THR A 85 1.82 -9.89 -11.21
CA THR A 85 0.38 -9.95 -11.53
C THR A 85 -0.43 -8.87 -10.81
N THR A 86 0.04 -8.34 -9.69
CA THR A 86 -0.59 -7.23 -8.97
C THR A 86 0.01 -5.91 -9.46
N ILE A 87 -0.69 -5.24 -10.38
CA ILE A 87 -0.21 -4.03 -11.05
C ILE A 87 -1.16 -2.88 -10.79
N ILE A 88 -0.69 -1.81 -10.16
CA ILE A 88 -1.40 -0.53 -10.09
C ILE A 88 -0.96 0.30 -11.30
N THR A 89 -1.91 0.74 -12.11
CA THR A 89 -1.63 1.53 -13.30
C THR A 89 -2.55 2.74 -13.38
N ASN A 90 -2.05 3.83 -13.91
CA ASN A 90 -2.87 4.98 -14.28
C ASN A 90 -2.39 5.51 -15.63
N ASN A 91 -3.31 6.10 -16.40
CA ASN A 91 -3.03 6.69 -17.72
C ASN A 91 -3.21 8.21 -17.69
N ASP A 92 -2.76 8.84 -16.62
CA ASP A 92 -2.74 10.29 -16.47
C ASP A 92 -1.36 10.83 -16.88
N PHE A 93 -1.32 11.65 -17.94
CA PHE A 93 -0.11 12.33 -18.43
C PHE A 93 -0.20 13.85 -18.25
N SER A 94 0.97 14.47 -18.11
CA SER A 94 1.11 15.93 -18.21
C SER A 94 0.58 16.43 -19.56
N GLY A 95 -0.36 17.37 -19.53
CA GLY A 95 -1.03 17.92 -20.72
C GLY A 95 -2.38 17.28 -21.06
N LYS A 96 -2.77 16.17 -20.41
CA LYS A 96 -4.15 15.67 -20.44
C LYS A 96 -5.05 16.67 -19.72
N ALA A 97 -6.27 16.86 -20.22
CA ALA A 97 -7.30 17.59 -19.49
C ALA A 97 -7.71 16.75 -18.27
N ASP A 98 -7.63 17.32 -17.07
CA ASP A 98 -8.20 16.68 -15.88
C ASP A 98 -9.74 16.75 -15.90
N ALA A 99 -10.40 16.24 -14.86
CA ALA A 99 -11.87 16.27 -14.74
C ALA A 99 -12.47 17.69 -14.74
N PHE A 100 -11.64 18.72 -14.62
CA PHE A 100 -12.00 20.13 -14.63
C PHE A 100 -11.54 20.85 -15.90
N ASN A 101 -11.08 20.10 -16.90
CA ASN A 101 -10.60 20.58 -18.19
C ASN A 101 -9.31 21.43 -18.10
N GLU A 102 -8.57 21.32 -17.00
CA GLU A 102 -7.29 21.97 -16.82
C GLU A 102 -6.14 21.06 -17.28
N LYS A 103 -5.05 21.64 -17.77
CA LYS A 103 -3.87 20.86 -18.17
C LYS A 103 -3.24 20.24 -16.92
N MET A 104 -3.21 18.91 -16.87
CA MET A 104 -2.44 18.18 -15.87
C MET A 104 -0.97 18.61 -15.93
N THR A 105 -0.40 18.96 -14.78
CA THR A 105 1.03 19.24 -14.62
C THR A 105 1.78 17.97 -14.23
N THR A 106 3.12 17.97 -14.33
CA THR A 106 3.99 16.86 -13.90
C THR A 106 3.77 16.47 -12.42
N PHE A 107 3.31 17.41 -11.60
CA PHE A 107 3.00 17.19 -10.18
C PHE A 107 1.70 16.41 -9.96
N ASN A 108 0.79 16.39 -10.93
CA ASN A 108 -0.52 15.76 -10.82
C ASN A 108 -0.64 14.44 -11.60
N SER A 109 0.39 14.06 -12.38
CA SER A 109 0.40 12.84 -13.21
C SER A 109 0.89 11.58 -12.44
N TYR A 110 0.71 11.51 -11.12
CA TYR A 110 1.13 10.35 -10.33
C TYR A 110 0.11 9.21 -10.40
N THR A 111 0.60 7.96 -10.42
CA THR A 111 -0.23 6.75 -10.21
C THR A 111 -0.45 6.50 -8.71
N LEU A 112 0.59 6.70 -7.90
CA LEU A 112 0.56 6.54 -6.45
C LEU A 112 1.24 7.74 -5.79
N LEU A 113 0.56 8.37 -4.84
CA LEU A 113 1.09 9.44 -4.00
C LEU A 113 1.07 8.99 -2.54
N VAL A 114 2.22 9.03 -1.89
CA VAL A 114 2.39 8.69 -0.48
C VAL A 114 2.79 9.94 0.29
N MET A 115 1.91 10.39 1.18
CA MET A 115 2.14 11.55 2.07
C MET A 115 2.16 11.15 3.55
N GLY A 116 1.73 9.93 3.85
CA GLY A 116 1.72 9.34 5.19
C GLY A 116 3.09 8.88 5.67
N ASP A 117 3.19 8.68 6.98
CA ASP A 117 4.40 8.19 7.65
C ASP A 117 4.38 6.67 7.82
N ASP A 118 5.57 6.04 7.84
CA ASP A 118 5.76 4.59 8.00
C ASP A 118 4.96 3.74 6.99
N ILE A 119 5.03 4.12 5.72
CA ILE A 119 4.32 3.42 4.64
C ILE A 119 5.23 2.37 4.01
N THR A 120 4.74 1.14 3.95
CA THR A 120 5.44 0.01 3.33
C THR A 120 4.70 -0.43 2.08
N ILE A 121 5.42 -0.66 0.99
CA ILE A 121 4.86 -1.18 -0.26
C ILE A 121 5.71 -2.34 -0.72
N ARG A 122 5.10 -3.52 -0.86
CA ARG A 122 5.79 -4.76 -1.24
C ARG A 122 4.94 -5.64 -2.15
N ASN A 123 5.62 -6.52 -2.90
CA ASN A 123 5.00 -7.56 -3.74
C ASN A 123 3.97 -7.05 -4.77
N LEU A 124 4.10 -5.80 -5.24
CA LEU A 124 3.25 -5.23 -6.30
C LEU A 124 4.06 -4.33 -7.23
N THR A 125 3.53 -4.09 -8.42
CA THR A 125 4.10 -3.18 -9.41
C THR A 125 3.25 -1.90 -9.49
N VAL A 126 3.90 -0.73 -9.47
CA VAL A 126 3.25 0.55 -9.80
C VAL A 126 3.76 1.02 -11.15
N ARG A 127 2.84 1.25 -12.10
CA ARG A 127 3.13 1.68 -13.47
C ARG A 127 2.41 3.00 -13.78
N ASN A 128 3.08 3.87 -14.51
CA ASN A 128 2.47 5.05 -15.11
C ASN A 128 2.51 4.86 -16.63
N SER A 129 1.35 4.77 -17.28
CA SER A 129 1.24 4.39 -18.70
C SER A 129 1.24 5.59 -19.65
N SER A 130 1.66 6.76 -19.16
CA SER A 130 1.28 8.03 -19.76
C SER A 130 2.28 8.62 -20.76
N CYS A 131 3.42 7.97 -21.02
CA CYS A 131 4.27 8.34 -22.15
C CYS A 131 5.19 7.20 -22.61
N ASN A 132 5.34 7.06 -23.93
CA ASN A 132 6.36 6.23 -24.57
C ASN A 132 7.74 6.55 -23.99
N GLU A 133 8.46 5.49 -23.62
CA GLU A 133 9.91 5.45 -23.36
C GLU A 133 10.51 6.44 -22.35
N ARG A 134 11.03 5.86 -21.25
CA ARG A 134 12.20 6.35 -20.49
C ARG A 134 12.11 7.78 -19.93
N GLN A 135 11.25 8.03 -18.95
CA GLN A 135 11.58 9.07 -17.95
C GLN A 135 11.29 8.61 -16.52
N GLY A 136 12.30 8.85 -15.69
CA GLY A 136 12.36 8.48 -14.29
C GLY A 136 11.24 9.08 -13.48
N PHE A 137 10.75 8.25 -12.58
CA PHE A 137 9.78 8.50 -11.54
C PHE A 137 9.97 9.85 -10.82
N PRO A 138 8.96 10.73 -10.74
CA PRO A 138 8.90 11.72 -9.69
C PRO A 138 8.43 11.01 -8.41
N PHE A 139 9.31 10.24 -7.79
CA PHE A 139 9.10 9.71 -6.44
C PHE A 139 9.33 10.85 -5.44
N MET A 140 8.27 11.41 -4.84
CA MET A 140 8.41 12.09 -3.55
C MET A 140 8.40 11.03 -2.44
N TRP A 141 9.53 10.85 -1.77
CA TRP A 141 9.79 9.73 -0.86
C TRP A 141 9.33 10.00 0.59
N LYS A 142 8.51 9.07 1.10
CA LYS A 142 8.42 8.65 2.52
C LYS A 142 7.96 7.18 2.67
N ALA A 143 8.20 6.34 1.65
CA ALA A 143 7.79 4.93 1.64
C ALA A 143 8.99 3.99 1.49
N THR A 144 9.06 2.92 2.29
CA THR A 144 10.04 1.84 2.10
C THR A 144 9.49 0.88 1.05
N VAL A 145 10.14 0.82 -0.11
CA VAL A 145 9.82 -0.14 -1.18
C VAL A 145 10.79 -1.31 -1.08
N SER A 146 10.34 -2.46 -0.59
CA SER A 146 11.13 -3.70 -0.61
C SER A 146 10.77 -4.51 -1.85
N SER A 147 11.77 -4.77 -2.68
CA SER A 147 11.67 -5.43 -3.99
C SER A 147 11.40 -6.93 -3.93
#